data_AF-A0A7W0WNL7-F1
#
_entry.id   AF-A0A7W0WNL7-F1
#
_cell.length_a   1.000
_cell.length_b   1.000
_cell.length_c   1.000
_cell.angle_alpha   90.00
_cell.angle_beta   90.00
_cell.angle_gamma   90.00
#
_symmetry.space_group_name_H-M   'P 1'
#
loop_
_entity.id
_entity.type
_entity.pdbx_description
1 polymer ?
#
loop_
_entity_poly.entity_id
_entity_poly.type
_entity_poly.pdbx_seq_one_letter_code
_entity_poly.pdbx_strand_id
1 'polypeptide(L)'
;MATAEVPIIPPGVSAQEFHTPRDIRRGVIAGVAGNVLEWYDFALFGFFAQQIGAHFFPAGNPTASLLAAFGTFAAGFIMRPVGG
;
A
#
# COMPACT_ATOMS: atom_id res chain seq x y z
N MET A 1 23.85 44.13 35.57
CA MET A 1 24.76 43.70 34.49
C MET A 1 24.48 42.23 34.24
N ALA A 2 23.51 41.94 33.35
CA ALA A 2 23.06 40.58 33.03
C ALA A 2 23.23 40.40 31.52
N THR A 3 24.23 39.62 31.12
CA THR A 3 24.44 39.20 29.75
C THR A 3 23.46 38.05 29.46
N ALA A 4 22.37 38.33 28.75
CA ALA A 4 21.52 37.28 28.21
C ALA A 4 22.20 36.70 26.97
N GLU A 5 22.62 35.44 27.05
CA GLU A 5 23.13 34.68 25.92
C GLU A 5 21.99 34.51 24.90
N VAL A 6 22.16 35.08 23.70
CA VAL A 6 21.21 34.87 22.59
C VAL A 6 21.42 33.45 22.08
N PRO A 7 20.40 32.58 22.08
CA PRO A 7 20.54 31.24 21.53
C PRO A 7 20.73 31.34 20.01
N ILE A 8 21.91 30.93 19.53
CA ILE A 8 22.21 30.86 18.09
C ILE A 8 21.56 29.60 17.52
N ILE A 9 20.44 29.77 16.82
CA ILE A 9 19.82 28.71 16.02
C ILE A 9 20.57 28.64 14.68
N PRO A 10 21.20 27.50 14.34
CA PRO A 10 21.95 27.38 13.09
C PRO A 10 21.03 27.50 11.86
N PRO A 11 21.42 28.27 10.82
CA PRO A 11 20.64 28.40 9.59
C PRO A 11 20.63 27.06 8.83
N GLY A 12 19.44 26.51 8.62
CA GLY A 12 19.24 25.23 7.92
C GLY A 12 18.45 24.18 8.73
N VAL A 13 18.20 24.42 10.02
CA VAL A 13 17.26 23.60 10.80
C VAL A 13 15.84 24.03 10.46
N SER A 14 15.24 23.41 9.44
CA SER A 14 13.78 23.43 9.31
C SER A 14 13.21 22.79 10.56
N ALA A 15 12.36 23.49 11.32
CA ALA A 15 11.61 22.91 12.42
C ALA A 15 10.91 21.65 11.87
N GLN A 16 11.46 20.47 12.17
CA GLN A 16 10.81 19.20 11.85
C GLN A 16 9.40 19.32 12.43
N GLU A 17 8.40 19.21 11.58
CA GLU A 17 7.01 19.34 11.98
C GLU A 17 6.77 18.27 13.06
N PHE A 18 6.61 18.72 14.31
CA PHE A 18 6.33 17.84 15.43
C PHE A 18 4.99 17.19 15.15
N HIS A 19 5.01 15.96 14.63
CA HIS A 19 3.81 15.19 14.39
C HIS A 19 3.16 15.00 15.75
N THR A 20 1.99 15.61 15.93
CA THR A 20 1.31 15.48 17.22
C THR A 20 0.95 14.00 17.41
N PRO A 21 0.78 13.51 18.66
CA PRO A 21 0.33 12.13 18.89
C PRO A 21 -0.97 11.78 18.13
N ARG A 22 -1.77 12.79 17.80
CA ARG A 22 -2.97 12.66 16.96
C ARG A 22 -2.61 12.36 15.49
N ASP A 23 -1.60 13.02 14.93
CA ASP A 23 -1.16 12.82 13.54
C ASP A 23 -0.48 11.47 13.37
N ILE A 24 0.34 11.05 14.34
CA ILE A 24 0.93 9.70 14.36
C ILE A 24 -0.18 8.64 14.41
N ARG A 25 -1.16 8.79 15.32
CA ARG A 25 -2.28 7.85 15.41
C ARG A 25 -3.08 7.78 14.11
N ARG A 26 -3.31 8.93 13.47
CA ARG A 26 -4.00 8.99 12.17
C ARG A 26 -3.19 8.30 11.07
N GLY A 27 -1.88 8.51 11.02
CA GLY A 27 -0.98 7.85 10.07
C GLY A 27 -0.96 6.34 10.25
N VAL A 28 -0.88 5.86 11.49
CA VAL A 28 -0.94 4.41 11.78
C VAL A 28 -2.28 3.80 11.35
N ILE A 29 -3.40 4.44 11.68
CA ILE A 29 -4.73 3.96 11.27
C ILE A 29 -4.84 3.95 9.74
N ALA A 30 -4.35 4.99 9.06
CA ALA A 30 -4.35 5.06 7.60
C ALA A 30 -3.49 3.94 6.98
N GLY A 31 -2.30 3.69 7.50
CA GLY A 31 -1.43 2.60 7.04
C GLY A 31 -2.03 1.21 7.27
N VAL A 32 -2.63 0.98 8.44
CA VAL A 32 -3.33 -0.28 8.75
C VAL A 32 -4.53 -0.47 7.83
N ALA A 33 -5.35 0.57 7.63
CA ALA A 33 -6.50 0.51 6.75
C ALA A 33 -6.09 0.22 5.29
N GLY A 34 -5.02 0.87 4.80
CA GLY A 34 -4.46 0.59 3.48
C GLY A 34 -4.00 -0.86 3.34
N ASN A 35 -3.21 -1.35 4.31
CA ASN A 35 -2.78 -2.75 4.31
C ASN A 35 -3.97 -3.72 4.32
N VAL A 36 -4.98 -3.48 5.15
CA VAL A 36 -6.18 -4.33 5.18
C VAL A 36 -6.93 -4.29 3.84
N LEU A 37 -7.05 -3.12 3.21
CA LEU A 37 -7.72 -2.97 1.92
C LEU A 37 -7.00 -3.77 0.81
N GLU A 38 -5.67 -3.74 0.80
CA GLU A 38 -4.86 -4.52 -0.14
C GLU A 38 -5.10 -6.02 0.05
N TRP A 39 -4.99 -6.52 1.27
CA TRP A 39 -5.24 -7.94 1.58
C TRP A 39 -6.68 -8.36 1.29
N TYR A 40 -7.64 -7.48 1.53
CA TYR A 40 -9.05 -7.71 1.24
C TYR A 40 -9.29 -7.88 -0.26
N ASP A 41 -8.73 -7.00 -1.09
CA ASP A 41 -8.83 -7.10 -2.54
C ASP A 41 -8.18 -8.40 -3.07
N PHE A 42 -7.03 -8.82 -2.52
CA PHE A 42 -6.39 -10.08 -2.91
C PHE A 42 -7.24 -11.30 -2.56
N ALA A 43 -7.82 -11.30 -1.38
CA ALA A 43 -8.71 -12.37 -0.95
C ALA A 43 -9.96 -12.43 -1.84
N LEU A 44 -10.55 -11.28 -2.17
CA LEU A 44 -11.69 -11.20 -3.08
C LEU A 44 -11.34 -11.71 -4.49
N PHE A 45 -10.23 -11.26 -5.06
CA PHE A 45 -9.78 -11.74 -6.37
C PHE A 45 -9.59 -13.27 -6.35
N GLY A 46 -8.89 -13.80 -5.34
CA GLY A 46 -8.67 -15.23 -5.19
C GLY A 46 -9.98 -16.02 -5.06
N PHE A 47 -10.95 -15.50 -4.32
CA PHE A 47 -12.28 -16.11 -4.19
C PHE A 47 -13.03 -16.16 -5.53
N PHE A 48 -12.94 -15.10 -6.34
CA PHE A 48 -13.58 -15.02 -7.65
C PHE A 48 -12.72 -15.52 -8.81
N ALA A 49 -11.49 -16.03 -8.55
CA ALA A 49 -10.53 -16.37 -9.59
C ALA A 49 -11.07 -17.44 -10.56
N GLN A 50 -11.89 -18.37 -10.09
CA GLN A 50 -12.52 -19.38 -10.93
C GLN A 50 -13.51 -18.76 -11.93
N GLN A 51 -14.38 -17.85 -11.48
CA GLN A 51 -15.33 -17.14 -12.32
C GLN A 51 -14.60 -16.19 -13.29
N ILE A 52 -13.60 -15.46 -12.81
CA ILE A 52 -12.76 -14.60 -13.65
C ILE A 52 -12.06 -15.43 -14.73
N GLY A 53 -11.48 -16.57 -14.37
CA GLY A 53 -10.90 -17.52 -15.30
C GLY A 53 -11.92 -17.93 -16.37
N ALA A 54 -13.06 -18.48 -15.95
CA ALA A 54 -14.05 -19.02 -16.87
C ALA A 54 -14.59 -17.98 -17.88
N HIS A 55 -14.72 -16.72 -17.46
CA HIS A 55 -15.28 -15.66 -18.30
C HIS A 55 -14.23 -14.91 -19.15
N PHE A 56 -13.03 -14.65 -18.61
CA PHE A 56 -12.01 -13.85 -19.29
C PHE A 56 -10.93 -14.70 -19.96
N PHE A 57 -10.70 -15.92 -19.48
CA PHE A 57 -9.73 -16.87 -20.00
C PHE A 57 -10.40 -18.23 -20.30
N PRO A 58 -11.43 -18.27 -21.16
CA PRO A 58 -12.10 -19.51 -21.49
C PRO A 58 -11.11 -20.47 -22.15
N ALA A 59 -10.77 -21.54 -21.44
CA ALA A 59 -9.92 -22.61 -21.92
C ALA A 59 -10.73 -23.91 -21.99
N GLY A 60 -10.36 -24.82 -22.90
CA GLY A 60 -10.95 -26.17 -22.93
C GLY A 60 -10.67 -26.99 -21.68
N ASN A 61 -9.84 -26.49 -20.76
CA ASN A 61 -9.51 -27.08 -19.47
C ASN A 61 -9.73 -26.06 -18.34
N PRO A 62 -10.62 -26.32 -17.36
CA PRO A 62 -10.88 -25.42 -16.23
C PRO A 62 -9.63 -25.04 -15.42
N THR A 63 -8.66 -25.96 -15.28
CA THR A 63 -7.41 -25.69 -14.56
C THR A 63 -6.54 -24.68 -15.29
N ALA A 64 -6.47 -24.77 -16.62
CA ALA A 64 -5.68 -23.81 -17.42
C ALA A 64 -6.28 -22.40 -17.35
N SER A 65 -7.61 -22.31 -17.34
CA SER A 65 -8.36 -21.06 -17.19
C SER A 65 -8.10 -20.38 -15.84
N LEU A 66 -8.14 -21.17 -14.75
CA LEU A 66 -7.82 -20.69 -13.41
C LEU A 66 -6.36 -20.23 -13.29
N LEU A 67 -5.43 -20.98 -13.90
CA LEU A 67 -4.02 -20.64 -13.91
C LEU A 67 -3.74 -19.33 -14.64
N ALA A 68 -4.45 -19.06 -15.74
CA ALA A 68 -4.36 -17.78 -16.45
C ALA A 68 -4.89 -16.60 -15.61
N ALA A 69 -5.98 -16.79 -14.86
CA ALA A 69 -6.49 -15.77 -13.95
C ALA A 69 -5.48 -15.44 -12.83
N PHE A 70 -4.92 -16.46 -12.17
CA PHE A 70 -3.85 -16.25 -11.18
C PHE A 70 -2.55 -15.72 -11.79
N GLY A 71 -2.23 -16.10 -13.03
CA GLY A 71 -1.08 -15.56 -13.76
C GLY A 71 -1.21 -14.06 -14.01
N THR A 72 -2.42 -13.59 -14.35
CA THR A 72 -2.72 -12.16 -14.51
C THR A 72 -2.61 -11.42 -13.17
N PHE A 73 -3.12 -12.02 -12.09
CA PHE A 73 -2.95 -11.49 -10.74
C PHE A 73 -1.47 -11.36 -10.36
N ALA A 74 -0.67 -12.40 -10.60
CA ALA A 74 0.77 -12.38 -10.35
C ALA A 74 1.51 -11.33 -11.19
N ALA A 75 1.12 -11.15 -12.46
CA ALA A 75 1.67 -10.10 -13.31
C ALA A 75 1.39 -8.70 -12.73
N GLY A 76 0.21 -8.48 -12.15
CA GLY A 76 -0.12 -7.24 -11.43
C GLY A 76 0.80 -6.98 -10.22
N PHE A 77 1.21 -8.02 -9.48
CA PHE A 77 2.18 -7.86 -8.39
C PHE A 77 3.57 -7.43 -8.89
N ILE A 78 3.99 -7.92 -10.06
CA ILE A 78 5.26 -7.50 -10.66
C ILE A 78 5.20 -6.03 -11.11
N MET A 79 4.02 -5.53 -11.49
CA MET A 79 3.83 -4.12 -11.84
C MET A 79 3.77 -3.18 -10.62
N ARG A 80 3.50 -3.67 -9.41
CA ARG A 80 3.44 -2.84 -8.18
C ARG A 80 4.65 -1.94 -7.90
N PRO A 81 5.91 -2.40 -8.00
CA PRO A 81 7.07 -1.51 -7.80
C PRO A 81 7.14 -0.33 -8.78
N VAL A 82 6.35 -0.33 -9.86
CA VAL A 82 6.25 0.81 -10.80
C VAL A 82 5.18 1.83 -10.36
N GLY A 83 4.29 1.46 -9.43
CA GLY A 83 3.18 2.27 -8.98
C GLY A 83 3.46 3.20 -7.78
N GLY A 84 4.51 2.94 -6.98
CA GLY A 84 4.87 3.72 -5.78
C GLY A 84 5.04 2.88 -4.53
#